data_AF-A0A554WWV3-F1
#
_entry.id   AF-A0A554WWV3-F1
#
_cell.length_a   1.000
_cell.length_b   1.000
_cell.length_c   1.000
_cell.angle_alpha   90.00
_cell.angle_beta   90.00
_cell.angle_gamma   90.00
#
_symmetry.space_group_name_H-M   'P 1'
#
loop_
_entity.id
_entity.type
_entity.pdbx_description
1 polymer ?
#
loop_
_entity_poly.entity_id
_entity_poly.type
_entity_poly.pdbx_seq_one_letter_code
_entity_poly.pdbx_strand_id
1 'polypeptide(L)'
;MATGFPPLTPGAPAVHGWRWRILLWAPHRLGFAAAVVVMLAASAWWAWVLFSRVWPLVALPLALPPILVHGAIMTLGFMPLFVAGFAFTAGPKWLAVAPPPARALLAPVILQVAGWAAWLTGAHGGVWWAAPGLLAAALGQALVAARFTGLIGRSRADDRWHAGIIAVASWVAVVHLLALAYAVVVQAIPHALVLVRSAVWLSIVPVFISALHRLVPFFTSSALPMVDVWRPWWVLVVLLGAALVEAAFEWGGRGLQDAAATRGIVQPLFCKFPVGWS
;
A
#
# COMPACT_ATOMS: atom_id res chain seq x y z
N MET A 1 22.99 -57.07 7.06
CA MET A 1 22.83 -56.52 5.69
C MET A 1 22.51 -55.04 5.82
N ALA A 2 23.49 -54.17 5.56
CA ALA A 2 23.30 -52.72 5.62
C ALA A 2 22.73 -52.23 4.28
N THR A 3 21.52 -51.67 4.29
CA THR A 3 20.91 -51.03 3.13
C THR A 3 21.51 -49.63 2.99
N GLY A 4 22.50 -49.49 2.11
CA GLY A 4 23.07 -48.19 1.75
C GLY A 4 22.05 -47.34 0.99
N PHE A 5 21.81 -46.12 1.46
CA PHE A 5 21.09 -45.11 0.69
C PHE A 5 21.85 -44.84 -0.62
N PRO A 6 21.15 -44.71 -1.77
CA PRO A 6 21.81 -44.34 -3.01
C PRO A 6 22.48 -42.96 -2.84
N PRO A 7 23.68 -42.76 -3.43
CA PRO A 7 24.36 -41.47 -3.38
C PRO A 7 23.46 -40.40 -4.02
N LEU A 8 23.32 -39.26 -3.34
CA LEU A 8 22.62 -38.09 -3.86
C LEU A 8 23.27 -37.69 -5.18
N THR A 9 22.56 -37.85 -6.29
CA THR A 9 22.99 -37.32 -7.59
C THR A 9 23.17 -35.81 -7.47
N PRO A 10 24.30 -35.24 -7.92
CA PRO A 10 24.50 -33.79 -7.94
C PRO A 10 23.32 -33.12 -8.63
N GLY A 11 22.64 -32.23 -7.91
CA GLY A 11 21.53 -31.45 -8.46
C GLY A 11 21.96 -30.70 -9.71
N ALA A 12 21.01 -30.51 -10.64
CA ALA A 12 21.21 -29.78 -11.88
C ALA A 12 22.04 -28.50 -11.65
N PRO A 13 22.95 -28.15 -12.58
CA PRO A 13 23.90 -27.05 -12.38
C PRO A 13 23.15 -25.78 -11.97
N ALA A 14 23.55 -25.24 -10.82
CA ALA A 14 23.01 -24.00 -10.32
C ALA A 14 23.18 -22.91 -11.39
N VAL A 15 22.09 -22.24 -11.75
CA VAL A 15 22.11 -21.19 -12.76
C VAL A 15 22.90 -20.01 -12.20
N HIS A 16 24.20 -19.95 -12.52
CA HIS A 16 25.11 -18.90 -12.07
C HIS A 16 24.94 -17.67 -12.97
N GLY A 17 24.09 -16.74 -12.54
CA GLY A 17 23.91 -15.43 -13.18
C GLY A 17 22.53 -14.84 -12.93
N TRP A 18 22.48 -13.60 -12.46
CA TRP A 18 21.23 -12.87 -12.28
C TRP A 18 20.55 -12.62 -13.64
N ARG A 19 19.25 -12.92 -13.74
CA ARG A 19 18.44 -12.70 -14.95
C ARG A 19 17.08 -12.14 -14.54
N TRP A 20 16.60 -11.11 -15.22
CA TRP A 20 15.27 -10.51 -14.99
C TRP A 20 14.12 -11.53 -14.98
N ARG A 21 14.24 -12.60 -15.79
CA ARG A 21 13.28 -13.71 -15.86
C ARG A 21 13.07 -14.43 -14.51
N ILE A 22 14.04 -14.37 -13.59
CA ILE A 22 13.94 -14.94 -12.23
C ILE A 22 12.83 -14.27 -11.42
N LEU A 23 12.52 -12.98 -11.68
CA LEU A 23 11.41 -12.29 -11.01
C LEU A 23 10.05 -12.94 -11.32
N LEU A 24 9.93 -13.59 -12.48
CA LEU A 24 8.70 -14.25 -12.93
C LEU A 24 8.56 -15.69 -12.42
N TRP A 25 9.49 -16.18 -11.60
CA TRP A 25 9.39 -17.53 -11.02
C TRP A 25 8.35 -17.63 -9.92
N ALA A 26 8.10 -16.54 -9.19
CA ALA A 26 7.10 -16.51 -8.13
C ALA A 26 6.52 -15.10 -7.94
N PRO A 27 5.22 -14.98 -7.59
CA PRO A 27 4.57 -13.69 -7.39
C PRO A 27 5.28 -12.77 -6.39
N HIS A 28 5.77 -13.30 -5.26
CA HIS A 28 6.50 -12.50 -4.27
C HIS A 28 7.79 -11.91 -4.84
N ARG A 29 8.53 -12.61 -5.71
CA ARG A 29 9.78 -12.07 -6.29
C ARG A 29 9.51 -10.84 -7.15
N LEU A 30 8.51 -10.92 -8.02
CA LEU A 30 8.08 -9.79 -8.85
C LEU A 30 7.57 -8.62 -7.99
N GLY A 31 6.60 -8.89 -7.10
CA GLY A 31 5.97 -7.86 -6.28
C GLY A 31 6.97 -7.16 -5.35
N PHE A 32 7.83 -7.94 -4.67
CA PHE A 32 8.79 -7.39 -3.71
C PHE A 32 9.90 -6.61 -4.41
N ALA A 33 10.40 -7.09 -5.55
CA ALA A 33 11.38 -6.33 -6.33
C ALA A 33 10.81 -5.00 -6.81
N ALA A 34 9.58 -5.00 -7.35
CA ALA A 34 8.90 -3.77 -7.76
C ALA A 34 8.65 -2.82 -6.58
N ALA A 35 8.23 -3.35 -5.43
CA ALA A 35 8.06 -2.56 -4.20
C ALA A 35 9.37 -1.90 -3.77
N VAL A 36 10.48 -2.65 -3.74
CA VAL A 36 11.80 -2.09 -3.39
C VAL A 36 12.23 -1.00 -4.37
N VAL A 37 11.99 -1.16 -5.68
CA VAL A 37 12.28 -0.11 -6.66
C VAL A 37 11.49 1.17 -6.37
N VAL A 38 10.18 1.06 -6.15
CA VAL A 38 9.33 2.22 -5.83
C VAL A 38 9.74 2.86 -4.50
N MET A 39 10.04 2.05 -3.48
CA MET A 39 10.53 2.51 -2.19
C MET A 39 11.84 3.28 -2.32
N LEU A 40 12.83 2.74 -3.03
CA LEU A 40 14.13 3.38 -3.23
C LEU A 40 14.00 4.69 -4.01
N ALA A 41 13.19 4.71 -5.07
CA ALA A 41 12.92 5.93 -5.83
C ALA A 41 12.27 7.02 -4.95
N ALA A 42 11.26 6.64 -4.17
CA ALA A 42 10.59 7.56 -3.24
C ALA A 42 11.52 8.04 -2.11
N SER A 43 12.38 7.17 -1.60
CA SER A 43 13.34 7.49 -0.55
C SER A 43 14.44 8.42 -1.07
N ALA A 44 14.95 8.18 -2.27
CA ALA A 44 15.92 9.04 -2.93
C ALA A 44 15.34 10.42 -3.23
N TRP A 45 14.10 10.47 -3.75
CA TRP A 45 13.40 11.72 -3.99
C TRP A 45 13.13 12.49 -2.68
N TRP A 46 12.71 11.80 -1.61
CA TRP A 46 12.48 12.44 -0.32
C TRP A 46 13.77 12.96 0.32
N ALA A 47 14.85 12.17 0.27
CA ALA A 47 16.16 12.59 0.74
C ALA A 47 16.66 13.83 -0.02
N TRP A 48 16.44 13.88 -1.34
CA TRP A 48 16.72 15.05 -2.15
C TRP A 48 15.92 16.28 -1.70
N VAL A 49 14.60 16.13 -1.50
CA VAL A 49 13.75 17.23 -1.00
C VAL A 49 14.21 17.74 0.36
N LEU A 50 14.62 16.86 1.28
CA LEU A 50 15.16 17.26 2.58
C LEU A 50 16.51 17.96 2.44
N PHE A 51 17.39 17.42 1.61
CA PHE A 51 18.70 18.00 1.35
C PHE A 51 18.60 19.41 0.73
N SER A 52 17.66 19.61 -0.20
CA SER A 52 17.42 20.92 -0.82
C SER A 52 16.86 21.99 0.14
N ARG A 53 16.38 21.60 1.34
CA ARG A 53 16.01 22.56 2.41
C ARG A 53 17.24 23.15 3.09
N VAL A 54 18.33 22.38 3.16
CA VAL A 54 19.61 22.82 3.74
C VAL A 54 20.45 23.53 2.68
N TRP A 55 20.38 23.05 1.42
CA TRP A 55 21.15 23.59 0.31
C TRP A 55 20.23 24.07 -0.83
N PRO A 56 19.75 25.34 -0.80
CA PRO A 56 18.74 25.82 -1.74
C PRO A 56 19.17 25.82 -3.21
N LEU A 57 20.48 25.80 -3.50
CA LEU A 57 21.04 25.82 -4.85
C LEU A 57 20.66 24.57 -5.67
N VAL A 58 20.28 23.47 -5.01
CA VAL A 58 19.82 22.24 -5.68
C VAL A 58 18.29 22.09 -5.62
N ALA A 59 17.56 23.09 -5.13
CA ALA A 59 16.11 23.02 -5.04
C ALA A 59 15.46 23.04 -6.42
N LEU A 60 14.67 22.01 -6.71
CA LEU A 60 13.78 21.99 -7.86
C LEU A 60 12.41 22.55 -7.46
N PRO A 61 11.73 23.30 -8.34
CA PRO A 61 10.36 23.73 -8.10
C PRO A 61 9.45 22.53 -7.81
N LEU A 62 8.55 22.69 -6.85
CA LEU A 62 7.58 21.68 -6.44
C LEU A 62 6.19 22.19 -6.77
N ALA A 63 5.47 21.46 -7.62
CA ALA A 63 4.10 21.75 -8.00
C ALA A 63 3.08 21.14 -7.03
N LEU A 64 3.48 20.11 -6.27
CA LEU A 64 2.66 19.51 -5.21
C LEU A 64 3.35 19.62 -3.85
N PRO A 65 2.58 19.70 -2.75
CA PRO A 65 3.13 19.67 -1.39
C PRO A 65 3.96 18.40 -1.17
N PRO A 66 5.24 18.50 -0.76
CA PRO A 66 6.11 17.32 -0.68
C PRO A 66 5.61 16.26 0.29
N ILE A 67 5.00 16.68 1.40
CA ILE A 67 4.46 15.76 2.39
C ILE A 67 3.31 14.91 1.83
N LEU A 68 2.51 15.47 0.91
CA LEU A 68 1.46 14.73 0.21
C LEU A 68 2.07 13.69 -0.74
N VAL A 69 3.06 14.11 -1.54
CA VAL A 69 3.74 13.23 -2.48
C VAL A 69 4.40 12.05 -1.76
N HIS A 70 5.16 12.35 -0.69
CA HIS A 70 5.81 11.36 0.15
C HIS A 70 4.81 10.42 0.83
N GLY A 71 3.82 10.98 1.53
CA GLY A 71 2.83 10.18 2.25
C GLY A 71 2.07 9.24 1.32
N ALA A 72 1.65 9.72 0.14
CA ALA A 72 0.93 8.94 -0.84
C ALA A 72 1.75 7.74 -1.36
N ILE A 73 2.99 7.97 -1.80
CA ILE A 73 3.83 6.88 -2.34
C ILE A 73 4.31 5.91 -1.25
N MET A 74 4.47 6.38 -0.01
CA MET A 74 4.85 5.52 1.12
C MET A 74 3.69 4.63 1.58
N THR A 75 2.45 5.11 1.46
CA THR A 75 1.27 4.37 1.94
C THR A 75 0.67 3.49 0.84
N LEU A 76 0.40 4.09 -0.32
CA LEU A 76 -0.31 3.46 -1.43
C LEU A 76 0.62 2.99 -2.54
N GLY A 77 1.92 3.32 -2.48
CA GLY A 77 2.86 3.01 -3.54
C GLY A 77 3.54 1.67 -3.41
N PHE A 78 4.61 1.62 -2.62
CA PHE A 78 5.38 0.40 -2.51
C PHE A 78 4.67 -0.67 -1.66
N MET A 79 3.87 -0.27 -0.67
CA MET A 79 3.20 -1.19 0.26
C MET A 79 2.21 -2.13 -0.46
N PRO A 80 1.29 -1.64 -1.31
CA PRO A 80 0.41 -2.53 -2.07
C PRO A 80 1.13 -3.50 -3.00
N LEU A 81 2.32 -3.16 -3.50
CA LEU A 81 3.17 -4.08 -4.28
C LEU A 81 3.75 -5.22 -3.42
N PHE A 82 4.19 -4.92 -2.19
CA PHE A 82 4.54 -5.96 -1.22
C PHE A 82 3.32 -6.84 -0.89
N VAL A 83 2.17 -6.22 -0.61
CA VAL A 83 0.92 -6.95 -0.35
C VAL A 83 0.54 -7.85 -1.52
N ALA A 84 0.66 -7.38 -2.77
CA ALA A 84 0.40 -8.20 -3.95
C ALA A 84 1.35 -9.40 -4.03
N GLY A 85 2.65 -9.20 -3.85
CA GLY A 85 3.63 -10.29 -3.85
C GLY A 85 3.33 -11.34 -2.77
N PHE A 86 2.98 -10.89 -1.57
CA PHE A 86 2.59 -11.74 -0.46
C PHE A 86 1.27 -12.49 -0.74
N ALA A 87 0.21 -11.75 -1.08
CA ALA A 87 -1.14 -12.27 -1.25
C ALA A 87 -1.20 -13.33 -2.37
N PHE A 88 -0.51 -13.13 -3.48
CA PHE A 88 -0.48 -14.12 -4.57
C PHE A 88 0.45 -15.31 -4.31
N THR A 89 1.28 -15.27 -3.27
CA THR A 89 2.12 -16.40 -2.84
C THR A 89 1.45 -17.21 -1.72
N ALA A 90 0.89 -16.53 -0.72
CA ALA A 90 0.26 -17.17 0.44
C ALA A 90 -1.24 -17.45 0.22
N GLY A 91 -1.95 -16.54 -0.44
CA GLY A 91 -3.40 -16.62 -0.63
C GLY A 91 -3.87 -17.87 -1.37
N PRO A 92 -3.25 -18.32 -2.48
CA PRO A 92 -3.65 -19.57 -3.12
C PRO A 92 -3.58 -20.78 -2.17
N LYS A 93 -2.58 -20.81 -1.28
CA LYS A 93 -2.43 -21.86 -0.26
C LYS A 93 -3.54 -21.76 0.79
N TRP A 94 -3.84 -20.57 1.28
CA TRP A 94 -4.92 -20.34 2.25
C TRP A 94 -6.30 -20.72 1.70
N LEU A 95 -6.49 -20.51 0.41
CA LEU A 95 -7.74 -20.74 -0.31
C LEU A 95 -7.84 -22.15 -0.93
N ALA A 96 -6.80 -22.99 -0.78
CA ALA A 96 -6.72 -24.31 -1.41
C ALA A 96 -7.00 -24.29 -2.93
N VAL A 97 -6.46 -23.27 -3.64
CA VAL A 97 -6.58 -23.14 -5.10
C VAL A 97 -5.20 -23.14 -5.76
N ALA A 98 -5.16 -23.51 -7.04
CA ALA A 98 -3.93 -23.47 -7.82
C ALA A 98 -3.35 -22.04 -7.89
N PRO A 99 -2.04 -21.85 -7.62
CA PRO A 99 -1.42 -20.54 -7.67
C PRO A 99 -1.36 -20.02 -9.12
N PRO A 100 -1.76 -18.76 -9.38
CA PRO A 100 -1.60 -18.19 -10.71
C PRO A 100 -0.10 -17.97 -11.02
N PRO A 101 0.29 -18.02 -12.30
CA PRO A 101 1.67 -17.76 -12.69
C PRO A 101 2.02 -16.28 -12.46
N ALA A 102 3.25 -15.98 -12.03
CA ALA A 102 3.68 -14.61 -11.72
C ALA A 102 3.51 -13.64 -12.90
N ARG A 103 3.64 -14.14 -14.14
CA ARG A 103 3.38 -13.37 -15.38
C ARG A 103 1.99 -12.72 -15.42
N ALA A 104 1.00 -13.30 -14.75
CA ALA A 104 -0.35 -12.75 -14.68
C ALA A 104 -0.40 -11.41 -13.91
N LEU A 105 0.63 -11.11 -13.12
CA LEU A 105 0.79 -9.87 -12.36
C LEU A 105 1.68 -8.85 -13.07
N LEU A 106 2.27 -9.17 -14.22
CA LEU A 106 3.23 -8.28 -14.87
C LEU A 106 2.58 -6.95 -15.29
N ALA A 107 1.47 -7.00 -16.00
CA ALA A 107 0.73 -5.80 -16.42
C ALA A 107 0.31 -4.91 -15.23
N PRO A 108 -0.37 -5.42 -14.18
CA PRO A 108 -0.72 -4.56 -13.04
C PRO A 108 0.49 -4.01 -12.28
N VAL A 109 1.58 -4.77 -12.15
CA VAL A 109 2.81 -4.29 -11.49
C VAL A 109 3.47 -3.18 -12.32
N ILE A 110 3.56 -3.33 -13.64
CA ILE A 110 4.10 -2.30 -14.53
C ILE A 110 3.27 -1.02 -14.43
N LEU A 111 1.93 -1.13 -14.45
CA LEU A 111 1.03 0.02 -14.29
C LEU A 111 1.27 0.76 -12.98
N GLN A 112 1.45 0.04 -11.86
CA GLN A 112 1.78 0.66 -10.58
C GLN A 112 3.15 1.32 -10.61
N VAL A 113 4.21 0.64 -11.05
CA VAL A 113 5.56 1.20 -11.10
C VAL A 113 5.62 2.45 -11.99
N ALA A 114 5.00 2.40 -13.17
CA ALA A 114 4.91 3.55 -14.08
C ALA A 114 4.07 4.68 -13.47
N GLY A 115 2.96 4.34 -12.81
CA GLY A 115 2.10 5.31 -12.11
C GLY A 115 2.85 6.06 -11.01
N TRP A 116 3.65 5.37 -10.22
CA TRP A 116 4.46 5.97 -9.16
C TRP A 116 5.65 6.77 -9.68
N ALA A 117 6.26 6.35 -10.79
CA ALA A 117 7.24 7.18 -11.49
C ALA A 117 6.60 8.49 -12.00
N ALA A 118 5.42 8.42 -12.62
CA ALA A 118 4.67 9.59 -13.06
C ALA A 118 4.22 10.47 -11.88
N TRP A 119 3.87 9.89 -10.72
CA TRP A 119 3.56 10.62 -9.50
C TRP A 119 4.76 11.44 -8.99
N LEU A 120 5.96 10.84 -8.93
CA LEU A 120 7.18 11.55 -8.55
C LEU A 120 7.53 12.65 -9.56
N THR A 121 7.37 12.41 -10.86
CA THR A 121 7.49 13.46 -11.89
C THR A 121 6.45 14.56 -11.65
N GLY A 122 5.21 14.22 -11.31
CA GLY A 122 4.13 15.15 -10.99
C GLY A 122 4.35 16.00 -9.74
N ALA A 123 5.22 15.56 -8.83
CA ALA A 123 5.67 16.40 -7.73
C ALA A 123 6.29 17.72 -8.22
N HIS A 124 6.95 17.68 -9.38
CA HIS A 124 7.61 18.83 -10.02
C HIS A 124 6.81 19.37 -11.21
N GLY A 125 6.24 18.49 -12.04
CA GLY A 125 5.52 18.83 -13.27
C GLY A 125 4.02 19.10 -13.10
N GLY A 126 3.49 18.96 -11.87
CA GLY A 126 2.11 19.27 -11.53
C GLY A 126 1.08 18.21 -11.93
N VAL A 127 -0.17 18.64 -12.00
CA VAL A 127 -1.35 17.76 -12.14
C VAL A 127 -1.32 16.89 -13.41
N TRP A 128 -0.71 17.37 -14.49
CA TRP A 128 -0.62 16.67 -15.78
C TRP A 128 0.14 15.35 -15.71
N TRP A 129 1.06 15.20 -14.76
CA TRP A 129 1.75 13.94 -14.48
C TRP A 129 1.17 13.23 -13.27
N ALA A 130 0.81 13.99 -12.24
CA ALA A 130 0.34 13.46 -10.98
C ALA A 130 -0.99 12.70 -11.11
N ALA A 131 -1.99 13.28 -11.79
CA ALA A 131 -3.31 12.66 -11.91
C ALA A 131 -3.28 11.39 -12.78
N PRO A 132 -2.69 11.38 -13.99
CA PRO A 132 -2.54 10.14 -14.76
C PRO A 132 -1.70 9.08 -14.03
N GLY A 133 -0.68 9.49 -13.26
CA GLY A 133 0.12 8.58 -12.44
C GLY A 133 -0.71 7.85 -11.39
N LEU A 134 -1.56 8.58 -10.65
CA LEU A 134 -2.48 7.99 -9.68
C LEU A 134 -3.55 7.10 -10.34
N LEU A 135 -4.07 7.49 -11.51
CA LEU A 135 -5.03 6.67 -12.26
C LEU A 135 -4.40 5.37 -12.77
N ALA A 136 -3.15 5.42 -13.27
CA ALA A 136 -2.40 4.23 -13.67
C ALA A 136 -2.14 3.31 -12.48
N ALA A 137 -1.75 3.87 -11.33
CA ALA A 137 -1.59 3.12 -10.10
C ALA A 137 -2.92 2.50 -9.63
N ALA A 138 -4.03 3.25 -9.69
CA ALA A 138 -5.36 2.77 -9.35
C ALA A 138 -5.81 1.61 -10.24
N LEU A 139 -5.59 1.71 -11.56
CA LEU A 139 -5.88 0.64 -12.51
C LEU A 139 -5.03 -0.60 -12.23
N GLY A 140 -3.72 -0.42 -12.03
CA GLY A 140 -2.82 -1.51 -11.65
C GLY A 140 -3.26 -2.19 -10.36
N GLN A 141 -3.67 -1.42 -9.35
CA GLN A 141 -4.17 -1.93 -8.07
C GLN A 141 -5.53 -2.64 -8.22
N ALA A 142 -6.46 -2.10 -9.00
CA ALA A 142 -7.77 -2.72 -9.28
C ALA A 142 -7.61 -4.07 -9.98
N LEU A 143 -6.66 -4.16 -10.92
CA LEU A 143 -6.31 -5.39 -11.59
C LEU A 143 -5.70 -6.45 -10.64
N VAL A 144 -4.94 -6.04 -9.62
CA VAL A 144 -4.48 -6.92 -8.52
C VAL A 144 -5.68 -7.36 -7.68
N ALA A 145 -6.51 -6.41 -7.22
CA ALA A 145 -7.66 -6.66 -6.37
C ALA A 145 -8.67 -7.62 -7.01
N ALA A 146 -9.01 -7.39 -8.29
CA ALA A 146 -9.92 -8.24 -9.06
C ALA A 146 -9.38 -9.67 -9.22
N ARG A 147 -8.09 -9.81 -9.55
CA ARG A 147 -7.46 -11.14 -9.67
C ARG A 147 -7.49 -11.88 -8.33
N PHE A 148 -7.20 -11.21 -7.23
CA PHE A 148 -7.16 -11.83 -5.90
C PHE A 148 -8.58 -12.20 -5.42
N THR A 149 -9.56 -11.31 -5.63
CA THR A 149 -10.98 -11.59 -5.37
C THR A 149 -11.46 -12.80 -6.16
N GLY A 150 -11.01 -12.94 -7.42
CA GLY A 150 -11.28 -14.11 -8.24
C GLY A 150 -10.69 -15.43 -7.72
N LEU A 151 -9.64 -15.40 -6.89
CA LEU A 151 -9.15 -16.61 -6.21
C LEU A 151 -10.11 -17.03 -5.09
N ILE A 152 -10.66 -16.07 -4.35
CA ILE A 152 -11.61 -16.31 -3.26
C ILE A 152 -12.90 -16.93 -3.81
N GLY A 153 -13.40 -16.42 -4.94
CA GLY A 153 -14.60 -16.97 -5.59
C GLY A 153 -14.44 -18.41 -6.10
N ARG A 154 -13.20 -18.87 -6.35
CA ARG A 154 -12.92 -20.26 -6.76
C ARG A 154 -12.64 -21.20 -5.59
N SER A 155 -12.48 -20.65 -4.38
CA SER A 155 -12.09 -21.42 -3.20
C SER A 155 -13.27 -22.19 -2.61
N ARG A 156 -13.01 -23.43 -2.22
CA ARG A 156 -13.90 -24.27 -1.41
C ARG A 156 -13.38 -24.46 0.03
N ALA A 157 -12.36 -23.70 0.43
CA ALA A 157 -11.85 -23.77 1.80
C ALA A 157 -12.88 -23.19 2.78
N ASP A 158 -12.93 -23.77 3.99
CA ASP A 158 -13.84 -23.32 5.03
C ASP A 158 -13.53 -21.89 5.51
N ASP A 159 -12.24 -21.58 5.67
CA ASP A 159 -11.77 -20.26 6.08
C ASP A 159 -11.35 -19.40 4.87
N ARG A 160 -12.25 -18.52 4.44
CA ARG A 160 -12.02 -17.51 3.40
C ARG A 160 -11.93 -16.08 3.96
N TRP A 161 -12.12 -15.89 5.26
CA TRP A 161 -12.27 -14.57 5.87
C TRP A 161 -10.99 -13.75 5.83
N HIS A 162 -9.84 -14.34 6.14
CA HIS A 162 -8.55 -13.61 6.08
C HIS A 162 -8.25 -13.09 4.68
N ALA A 163 -8.47 -13.93 3.67
CA ALA A 163 -8.33 -13.54 2.27
C ALA A 163 -9.39 -12.49 1.86
N GLY A 164 -10.63 -12.63 2.36
CA GLY A 164 -11.71 -11.66 2.17
C GLY A 164 -11.35 -10.27 2.68
N ILE A 165 -10.82 -10.17 3.91
CA ILE A 165 -10.37 -8.89 4.49
C ILE A 165 -9.27 -8.26 3.62
N ILE A 166 -8.29 -9.06 3.17
CA ILE A 166 -7.22 -8.57 2.30
C ILE A 166 -7.78 -8.09 0.95
N ALA A 167 -8.78 -8.77 0.40
CA ALA A 167 -9.43 -8.36 -0.85
C ALA A 167 -10.21 -7.04 -0.68
N VAL A 168 -10.98 -6.89 0.40
CA VAL A 168 -11.71 -5.65 0.72
C VAL A 168 -10.73 -4.50 0.89
N ALA A 169 -9.69 -4.68 1.71
CA ALA A 169 -8.63 -3.68 1.90
C ALA A 169 -7.96 -3.27 0.57
N SER A 170 -7.72 -4.24 -0.31
CA SER A 170 -7.16 -3.99 -1.65
C SER A 170 -8.08 -3.13 -2.52
N TRP A 171 -9.40 -3.36 -2.49
CA TRP A 171 -10.39 -2.50 -3.16
C TRP A 171 -10.49 -1.12 -2.54
N VAL A 172 -10.42 -1.04 -1.21
CA VAL A 172 -10.36 0.24 -0.49
C VAL A 172 -9.14 1.05 -0.93
N ALA A 173 -7.98 0.43 -1.20
CA ALA A 173 -6.81 1.11 -1.76
C ALA A 173 -7.11 1.74 -3.14
N VAL A 174 -7.87 1.04 -4.00
CA VAL A 174 -8.31 1.58 -5.30
C VAL A 174 -9.16 2.83 -5.11
N VAL A 175 -10.14 2.78 -4.20
CA VAL A 175 -11.01 3.93 -3.90
C VAL A 175 -10.18 5.11 -3.40
N HIS A 176 -9.21 4.89 -2.50
CA HIS A 176 -8.32 5.94 -2.02
C HIS A 176 -7.45 6.53 -3.13
N LEU A 177 -6.91 5.72 -4.04
CA LEU A 177 -6.13 6.21 -5.18
C LEU A 177 -6.97 7.09 -6.13
N LEU A 178 -8.21 6.68 -6.42
CA LEU A 178 -9.14 7.47 -7.25
C LEU A 178 -9.57 8.76 -6.55
N ALA A 179 -9.90 8.69 -5.27
CA ALA A 179 -10.25 9.86 -4.47
C ALA A 179 -9.07 10.83 -4.32
N LEU A 180 -7.85 10.30 -4.19
CA LEU A 180 -6.63 11.11 -4.15
C LEU A 180 -6.39 11.79 -5.50
N ALA A 181 -6.57 11.09 -6.62
CA ALA A 181 -6.46 11.68 -7.95
C ALA A 181 -7.46 12.82 -8.12
N TYR A 182 -8.71 12.61 -7.71
CA TYR A 182 -9.74 13.65 -7.70
C TYR A 182 -9.35 14.84 -6.83
N ALA A 183 -8.94 14.61 -5.58
CA ALA A 183 -8.55 15.67 -4.64
C ALA A 183 -7.37 16.51 -5.16
N VAL A 184 -6.40 15.88 -5.84
CA VAL A 184 -5.28 16.60 -6.48
C VAL A 184 -5.77 17.44 -7.65
N VAL A 185 -6.68 16.93 -8.49
CA VAL A 185 -7.24 17.68 -9.63
C VAL A 185 -7.99 18.93 -9.16
N VAL A 186 -8.82 18.79 -8.13
CA VAL A 186 -9.60 19.93 -7.56
C VAL A 186 -8.81 20.74 -6.54
N GLN A 187 -7.51 20.50 -6.37
CA GLN A 187 -6.62 21.20 -5.43
C GLN A 187 -7.07 21.14 -3.96
N ALA A 188 -7.83 20.12 -3.58
CA ALA A 188 -8.27 19.87 -2.21
C ALA A 188 -7.17 19.17 -1.38
N ILE A 189 -5.98 19.76 -1.32
CA ILE A 189 -4.78 19.20 -0.66
C ILE A 189 -5.04 18.71 0.77
N PRO A 190 -5.78 19.44 1.63
CA PRO A 190 -6.01 18.95 2.98
C PRO A 190 -6.83 17.65 3.03
N HIS A 191 -7.81 17.49 2.14
CA HIS A 191 -8.55 16.23 1.98
C HIS A 191 -7.67 15.13 1.40
N ALA A 192 -6.79 15.46 0.46
CA ALA A 192 -5.81 14.53 -0.09
C ALA A 192 -4.90 13.94 1.01
N LEU A 193 -4.50 14.75 2.00
CA LEU A 193 -3.70 14.27 3.14
C LEU A 193 -4.50 13.36 4.08
N VAL A 194 -5.78 13.65 4.33
CA VAL A 194 -6.67 12.78 5.13
C VAL A 194 -6.88 11.44 4.43
N LEU A 195 -7.09 11.45 3.12
CA LEU A 195 -7.20 10.24 2.30
C LEU A 195 -5.95 9.36 2.43
N VAL A 196 -4.75 9.95 2.40
CA VAL A 196 -3.51 9.19 2.58
C VAL A 196 -3.45 8.55 3.97
N ARG A 197 -3.80 9.28 5.04
CA ARG A 197 -3.79 8.73 6.40
C ARG A 197 -4.87 7.67 6.61
N SER A 198 -6.09 7.91 6.13
CA SER A 198 -7.17 6.92 6.21
C SER A 198 -6.86 5.66 5.41
N ALA A 199 -6.06 5.74 4.34
CA ALA A 199 -5.61 4.56 3.61
C ALA A 199 -4.69 3.65 4.46
N VAL A 200 -3.89 4.22 5.38
CA VAL A 200 -3.11 3.41 6.34
C VAL A 200 -4.06 2.52 7.15
N TRP A 201 -5.12 3.11 7.69
CA TRP A 201 -6.05 2.45 8.60
C TRP A 201 -7.08 1.56 7.89
N LEU A 202 -7.54 1.92 6.69
CA LEU A 202 -8.61 1.19 6.00
C LEU A 202 -8.10 0.18 4.95
N SER A 203 -6.82 0.27 4.58
CA SER A 203 -6.21 -0.64 3.61
C SER A 203 -5.00 -1.37 4.18
N ILE A 204 -3.97 -0.65 4.62
CA ILE A 204 -2.70 -1.30 5.00
C ILE A 204 -2.85 -2.11 6.29
N VAL A 205 -3.34 -1.48 7.36
CA VAL A 205 -3.49 -2.11 8.68
C VAL A 205 -4.38 -3.36 8.65
N PRO A 206 -5.56 -3.39 8.00
CA PRO A 206 -6.39 -4.59 7.89
C PRO A 206 -5.68 -5.76 7.20
N VAL A 207 -4.83 -5.51 6.20
CA VAL A 207 -4.01 -6.55 5.56
C VAL A 207 -3.03 -7.14 6.56
N PHE A 208 -2.31 -6.30 7.31
CA PHE A 208 -1.35 -6.76 8.30
C PHE A 208 -2.02 -7.53 9.44
N ILE A 209 -3.11 -7.01 10.00
CA ILE A 209 -3.87 -7.68 11.06
C ILE A 209 -4.34 -9.06 10.56
N SER A 210 -4.95 -9.12 9.38
CA SER A 210 -5.45 -10.37 8.80
C SER A 210 -4.32 -11.39 8.58
N ALA A 211 -3.19 -10.94 8.03
CA ALA A 211 -2.04 -11.80 7.80
C ALA A 211 -1.43 -12.29 9.11
N LEU A 212 -1.19 -11.41 10.08
CA LEU A 212 -0.58 -11.76 11.38
C LEU A 212 -1.49 -12.68 12.21
N HIS A 213 -2.80 -12.44 12.20
CA HIS A 213 -3.77 -13.30 12.87
C HIS A 213 -3.77 -14.74 12.34
N ARG A 214 -3.27 -14.97 11.12
CA ARG A 214 -3.10 -16.31 10.55
C ARG A 214 -1.67 -16.84 10.70
N LEU A 215 -0.68 -15.99 10.47
CA LEU A 215 0.72 -16.40 10.37
C LEU A 215 1.41 -16.57 11.72
N VAL A 216 1.18 -15.66 12.68
CA VAL A 216 1.87 -15.72 13.97
C VAL A 216 1.56 -17.03 14.68
N PRO A 217 0.29 -17.44 14.84
CA PRO A 217 -0.01 -18.68 15.55
C PRO A 217 0.48 -19.92 14.79
N PHE A 218 0.50 -19.89 13.45
CA PHE A 218 1.06 -20.96 12.62
C PHE A 218 2.57 -21.12 12.80
N PHE A 219 3.32 -20.01 12.82
CA PHE A 219 4.77 -20.08 13.04
C PHE A 219 5.10 -20.50 14.47
N THR A 220 4.32 -20.04 15.46
CA THR A 220 4.49 -20.44 16.86
C THR A 220 4.29 -21.93 17.05
N SER A 221 3.19 -22.51 16.54
CA SER A 221 2.94 -23.96 16.69
C SER A 221 3.90 -24.83 15.86
N SER A 222 4.45 -24.30 14.76
CA SER A 222 5.46 -25.04 13.97
C SER A 222 6.83 -25.09 14.66
N ALA A 223 7.19 -24.05 15.42
CA ALA A 223 8.46 -23.98 16.16
C ALA A 223 8.35 -24.60 17.56
N LEU A 224 7.16 -24.53 18.18
CA LEU A 224 6.84 -25.08 19.50
C LEU A 224 5.66 -26.04 19.37
N PRO A 225 5.89 -27.32 18.99
CA PRO A 225 4.83 -28.29 18.70
C PRO A 225 3.89 -28.60 19.88
N MET A 226 4.26 -28.19 21.10
CA MET A 226 3.46 -28.35 22.30
C MET A 226 2.43 -27.24 22.54
N VAL A 227 2.43 -26.18 21.71
CA VAL A 227 1.51 -25.06 21.82
C VAL A 227 0.42 -25.20 20.76
N ASP A 228 -0.83 -25.33 21.22
CA ASP A 228 -2.00 -25.35 20.33
C ASP A 228 -2.16 -24.01 19.59
N VAL A 229 -2.76 -24.08 18.40
CA VAL A 229 -2.99 -22.91 17.56
C VAL A 229 -4.04 -22.00 18.21
N TRP A 230 -3.58 -20.93 18.88
CA TRP A 230 -4.44 -19.90 19.47
C TRP A 230 -4.78 -18.81 18.46
N ARG A 231 -6.02 -18.80 17.95
CA ARG A 231 -6.51 -17.87 16.91
C ARG A 231 -7.94 -17.39 17.16
N PRO A 232 -8.22 -16.73 18.30
CA PRO A 232 -9.58 -16.33 18.62
C PRO A 232 -10.05 -15.17 17.74
N TRP A 233 -11.21 -15.35 17.10
CA TRP A 233 -11.79 -14.37 16.18
C TRP A 233 -12.04 -12.98 16.79
N TRP A 234 -12.26 -12.88 18.10
CA TRP A 234 -12.49 -11.59 18.75
C TRP A 234 -11.28 -10.65 18.64
N VAL A 235 -10.04 -11.17 18.63
CA VAL A 235 -8.83 -10.34 18.48
C VAL A 235 -8.84 -9.66 17.12
N LEU A 236 -9.15 -10.43 16.06
CA LEU A 236 -9.29 -9.89 14.71
C LEU A 236 -10.36 -8.81 14.65
N VAL A 237 -11.53 -9.06 15.24
CA VAL A 237 -12.65 -8.10 15.24
C VAL A 237 -12.27 -6.81 15.98
N VAL A 238 -11.65 -6.90 17.16
CA VAL A 238 -11.24 -5.72 17.95
C VAL A 238 -10.20 -4.89 17.20
N LEU A 239 -9.18 -5.52 16.62
CA LEU A 239 -8.14 -4.80 15.90
C LEU A 239 -8.66 -4.15 14.60
N LEU A 240 -9.56 -4.81 13.88
CA LEU A 240 -10.23 -4.21 12.72
C LEU A 240 -11.17 -3.07 13.15
N GLY A 241 -11.88 -3.23 14.26
CA GLY A 241 -12.72 -2.18 14.85
C GLY A 241 -11.90 -0.95 15.23
N ALA A 242 -10.74 -1.13 15.86
CA ALA A 242 -9.82 -0.04 16.19
C ALA A 242 -9.34 0.68 14.93
N ALA A 243 -8.99 -0.06 13.86
CA ALA A 243 -8.58 0.54 12.59
C ALA A 243 -9.70 1.38 11.94
N LEU A 244 -10.96 0.94 12.04
CA LEU A 244 -12.12 1.73 11.59
C LEU A 244 -12.31 3.01 12.41
N VAL A 245 -12.13 2.93 13.73
CA VAL A 245 -12.23 4.08 14.63
C VAL A 245 -11.13 5.11 14.34
N GLU A 246 -9.89 4.67 14.13
CA GLU A 246 -8.77 5.55 13.77
C GLU A 246 -9.03 6.27 12.44
N ALA A 247 -9.54 5.54 11.43
CA ALA A 247 -9.95 6.16 10.18
C ALA A 247 -11.08 7.19 10.39
N ALA A 248 -12.05 6.90 11.26
CA ALA A 248 -13.12 7.84 11.58
C ALA A 248 -12.59 9.10 12.29
N PHE A 249 -11.58 8.98 13.15
CA PHE A 249 -10.92 10.13 13.77
C PHE A 249 -10.22 11.03 12.75
N GLU A 250 -9.54 10.45 11.75
CA GLU A 250 -8.92 11.22 10.66
C GLU A 250 -9.93 12.10 9.91
N TRP A 251 -11.10 11.53 9.59
CA TRP A 251 -12.17 12.24 8.90
C TRP A 251 -12.94 13.20 9.82
N GLY A 252 -13.18 12.83 11.07
CA GLY A 252 -13.83 13.68 12.06
C GLY A 252 -13.01 14.93 12.36
N GLY A 253 -11.69 14.78 12.55
CA GLY A 253 -10.77 15.89 12.71
C GLY A 253 -10.78 16.84 11.51
N ARG A 254 -10.85 16.28 10.29
CA ARG A 254 -10.99 17.07 9.07
C ARG A 254 -12.30 17.86 9.01
N GLY A 255 -13.43 17.21 9.31
CA GLY A 255 -14.74 17.87 9.31
C GLY A 255 -14.82 19.02 10.32
N LEU A 256 -14.22 18.87 11.49
CA LEU A 256 -14.12 19.94 12.48
C LEU A 256 -13.30 21.14 11.98
N GLN A 257 -12.18 20.89 11.29
CA GLN A 257 -11.36 21.95 10.69
C GLN A 257 -12.13 22.71 9.60
N ASP A 258 -12.87 21.99 8.75
CA ASP A 258 -13.69 22.62 7.71
C ASP A 258 -14.82 23.46 8.28
N ALA A 259 -15.53 22.94 9.28
CA ALA A 259 -16.57 23.70 9.98
C ALA A 259 -16.00 24.96 10.66
N ALA A 260 -14.81 24.88 11.27
CA ALA A 260 -14.14 26.03 11.85
C ALA A 260 -13.74 27.07 10.79
N ALA A 261 -13.22 26.64 9.64
CA ALA A 261 -12.88 27.53 8.53
C ALA A 261 -14.11 28.26 7.99
N THR A 262 -15.24 27.56 7.81
CA THR A 262 -16.50 28.18 7.37
C THR A 262 -17.03 29.19 8.40
N ARG A 263 -16.94 28.88 9.71
CA ARG A 263 -17.37 29.81 10.78
C ARG A 263 -16.45 31.02 10.91
N GLY A 264 -15.14 30.85 10.71
CA GLY A 264 -14.16 31.96 10.71
C GLY A 264 -14.33 32.91 9.52
N ILE A 265 -14.84 32.43 8.38
CA ILE A 265 -15.21 33.27 7.22
C ILE A 265 -16.49 34.08 7.48
N VAL A 266 -17.32 33.69 8.47
CA VAL A 266 -18.51 34.46 8.91
C VAL A 266 -18.16 35.55 9.94
N GLN A 267 -16.86 35.74 10.26
CA GLN A 267 -16.42 36.82 11.15
C GLN A 267 -15.54 37.90 10.49
N PRO A 268 -15.97 38.60 9.41
CA PRO A 268 -15.37 39.87 9.04
C PRO A 268 -16.35 41.00 9.38
N LEU A 269 -16.56 41.36 10.67
CA LEU A 269 -17.23 42.63 10.99
C LEU A 269 -17.08 43.19 12.41
N PHE A 270 -16.32 42.59 13.33
CA PHE A 270 -16.04 43.22 14.63
C PHE A 270 -14.61 43.00 15.09
N CYS A 271 -13.69 43.79 14.53
CA CYS A 271 -12.55 44.38 15.24
C CYS A 271 -11.78 45.31 14.28
N LYS A 272 -12.38 46.46 13.94
CA LYS A 272 -11.60 47.68 13.72
C LYS A 272 -11.31 48.25 15.10
N PHE A 273 -10.11 48.04 15.62
CA PHE A 273 -9.53 48.97 16.58
C PHE A 273 -8.31 49.61 15.92
N PRO A 274 -8.27 50.95 15.80
CA PRO A 274 -7.07 51.65 15.36
C PRO A 274 -6.12 51.72 16.55
N VAL A 275 -4.91 51.20 16.40
CA VAL A 275 -3.83 51.53 17.33
C VAL A 275 -2.62 51.92 16.48
N GLY A 276 -2.54 53.21 16.19
CA GLY A 276 -1.24 53.84 16.04
C GLY A 276 -0.72 54.15 17.43
N TRP A 277 0.55 53.88 17.69
CA TRP A 277 1.44 54.65 18.55
C TRP A 277 2.89 54.35 18.12
N SER A 278 3.56 55.44 17.73
CA SER A 278 5.01 55.71 17.72
C SER A 278 5.98 54.61 17.28
#